data_AF-A0A1V3XCL0-F1
#
_entry.id   AF-A0A1V3XCL0-F1
#
_cell.length_a   1.000
_cell.length_b   1.000
_cell.length_c   1.000
_cell.angle_alpha   90.00
_cell.angle_beta   90.00
_cell.angle_gamma   90.00
#
_symmetry.space_group_name_H-M   'P 1'
#
loop_
_entity.id
_entity.type
_entity.pdbx_description
1 polymer ?
#
loop_
_entity_poly.entity_id
_entity_poly.type
_entity_poly.pdbx_seq_one_letter_code
_entity_poly.pdbx_strand_id
1 'polypeptide(L)'
;MRLPDRAARSALVGVTVAETQSAFRVAISGLASGPTRWPDAEAALAKRPHPDALRDIAGPPAGTDPYRAHVARTLTIRAVRSLTT
;
A
#
# COMPACT_ATOMS: atom_id res chain seq x y z
N MET A 1 -20.25 -31.70 0.59
CA MET A 1 -20.83 -30.38 0.28
C MET A 1 -19.92 -29.32 0.89
N ARG A 2 -19.15 -28.59 0.08
CA ARG A 2 -18.24 -27.53 0.55
C ARG A 2 -19.07 -26.27 0.81
N LEU A 3 -19.08 -25.77 2.04
CA LEU A 3 -19.69 -24.47 2.33
C LEU A 3 -18.97 -23.41 1.49
N PRO A 4 -19.70 -22.56 0.74
CA PRO A 4 -19.09 -21.45 0.02
C PRO A 4 -18.67 -20.43 1.08
N ASP A 5 -17.42 -20.54 1.52
CA ASP A 5 -16.91 -19.62 2.51
C ASP A 5 -16.82 -18.22 1.89
N ARG A 6 -17.82 -17.39 2.20
CA ARG A 6 -17.89 -15.98 1.78
C ARG A 6 -16.67 -15.18 2.26
N ALA A 7 -15.96 -15.67 3.29
CA ALA A 7 -14.78 -15.03 3.86
C ALA A 7 -13.50 -15.29 3.06
N ALA A 8 -13.45 -16.31 2.20
CA ALA A 8 -12.27 -16.65 1.40
C ALA A 8 -12.21 -15.87 0.07
N ARG A 9 -12.42 -14.54 0.12
CA ARG A 9 -12.09 -13.66 -1.01
C ARG A 9 -10.66 -13.16 -0.84
N SER A 10 -9.80 -13.38 -1.83
CA SER A 10 -8.49 -12.74 -1.83
C SER A 10 -8.65 -11.22 -1.90
N ALA A 11 -7.84 -10.50 -1.12
CA ALA A 11 -7.82 -9.04 -1.19
C ALA A 11 -7.42 -8.61 -2.61
N LEU A 12 -8.18 -7.68 -3.20
CA LEU A 12 -7.87 -7.12 -4.51
C LEU A 12 -6.49 -6.44 -4.51
N VAL A 13 -6.22 -5.68 -3.45
CA VAL A 13 -4.95 -5.03 -3.15
C VAL A 13 -4.77 -5.08 -1.63
N GLY A 14 -3.60 -5.48 -1.17
CA GLY A 14 -3.19 -5.38 0.23
C GLY A 14 -2.02 -4.40 0.36
N VAL A 15 -2.01 -3.62 1.43
CA VAL A 15 -0.89 -2.71 1.73
C VAL A 15 -0.42 -2.97 3.15
N THR A 16 0.88 -3.13 3.30
CA THR A 16 1.56 -3.20 4.58
C THR A 16 2.54 -2.04 4.67
N VAL A 17 2.36 -1.20 5.69
CA VAL A 17 3.28 -0.12 6.04
C VAL A 17 3.93 -0.47 7.36
N ALA A 18 5.25 -0.37 7.43
CA ALA A 18 6.00 -0.54 8.66
C ALA A 18 6.90 0.67 8.87
N GLU A 19 6.83 1.24 10.06
CA GLU A 19 7.84 2.16 10.57
C GLU A 19 8.96 1.33 11.20
N THR A 20 10.19 1.56 10.76
CA THR A 20 11.39 0.93 11.32
C THR A 20 12.29 2.01 11.91
N GLN A 21 13.27 1.62 12.73
CA GLN A 21 14.22 2.55 13.35
C GLN A 21 14.98 3.44 12.34
N SER A 22 15.07 3.02 11.07
CA SER A 22 15.84 3.71 10.04
C SER A 22 14.99 4.34 8.93
N ALA A 23 13.77 3.85 8.69
CA ALA A 23 12.93 4.27 7.56
C ALA A 23 11.49 3.71 7.61
N PHE A 24 10.62 4.28 6.79
CA PHE A 24 9.33 3.68 6.42
C PHE A 24 9.49 2.66 5.30
N ARG A 25 8.76 1.55 5.39
CA ARG A 25 8.67 0.52 4.35
C ARG A 25 7.23 0.35 3.90
N VAL A 26 7.03 0.29 2.58
CA VAL A 26 5.69 0.16 1.97
C VAL A 26 5.71 -1.02 1.01
N ALA A 27 5.02 -2.09 1.40
CA ALA A 27 4.82 -3.28 0.59
C ALA A 27 3.37 -3.36 0.11
N ILE A 28 3.18 -3.68 -1.16
CA ILE A 28 1.86 -3.78 -1.78
C ILE A 28 1.70 -5.17 -2.42
N SER A 29 0.62 -5.86 -2.09
CA SER A 29 0.22 -7.11 -2.70
C SER A 29 -0.98 -6.90 -3.65
N GLY A 30 -1.11 -7.76 -4.66
CA GLY A 30 -2.20 -7.68 -5.64
C GLY A 30 -1.96 -6.74 -6.82
N LEU A 31 -0.78 -6.11 -6.93
CA LEU A 31 -0.36 -5.34 -8.12
C LEU A 31 0.41 -6.19 -9.15
N ALA A 32 1.00 -7.29 -8.71
CA ALA A 32 1.80 -8.22 -9.52
C ALA A 32 1.65 -9.66 -8.99
N SER A 33 2.42 -10.60 -9.54
CA SER A 33 2.48 -12.00 -9.08
C SER A 33 3.01 -12.16 -7.64
N GLY A 34 3.57 -11.11 -7.05
CA GLY A 34 4.06 -11.07 -5.69
C GLY A 34 3.99 -9.67 -5.08
N PRO A 35 4.38 -9.54 -3.80
CA PRO A 35 4.45 -8.24 -3.16
C PRO A 35 5.51 -7.35 -3.82
N THR A 36 5.14 -6.12 -4.13
CA THR A 36 6.00 -5.11 -4.73
C THR A 36 6.24 -3.98 -3.74
N ARG A 37 7.48 -3.49 -3.68
CA ARG A 37 7.81 -2.32 -2.87
C ARG A 37 7.47 -1.03 -3.61
N TRP A 38 7.20 0.02 -2.86
CA TRP A 38 6.94 1.36 -3.42
C TRP A 38 8.00 2.36 -2.94
N PRO A 39 9.19 2.39 -3.58
CA PRO A 39 10.32 3.22 -3.15
C PRO A 39 9.99 4.72 -3.08
N ASP A 40 9.18 5.23 -4.01
CA ASP A 40 8.80 6.64 -4.03
C ASP A 40 7.97 7.04 -2.81
N ALA A 41 7.05 6.16 -2.38
CA ALA A 41 6.29 6.34 -1.15
C ALA A 41 7.20 6.26 0.09
N GLU A 42 8.16 5.33 0.12
CA GLU A 42 9.14 5.21 1.20
C GLU A 42 9.98 6.50 1.32
N ALA A 43 10.43 7.06 0.19
CA ALA A 43 11.21 8.30 0.15
C ALA A 43 10.37 9.53 0.59
N ALA A 44 9.09 9.58 0.20
CA ALA A 44 8.19 10.65 0.64
C ALA A 44 7.93 10.60 2.15
N LEU A 45 7.68 9.41 2.70
CA LEU A 45 7.47 9.22 4.14
C LEU A 45 8.73 9.45 4.97
N ALA A 46 9.91 9.13 4.42
CA ALA A 46 11.18 9.46 5.08
C ALA A 46 11.40 10.98 5.24
N LYS A 47 10.93 11.78 4.28
CA LYS A 47 10.99 13.26 4.38
C LYS A 47 9.91 13.82 5.29
N ARG A 48 8.71 13.25 5.24
CA ARG A 48 7.56 13.70 6.02
C ARG A 48 6.71 12.48 6.40
N PRO A 49 6.76 12.01 7.66
CA PRO A 49 5.96 10.88 8.13
C PRO A 49 4.51 11.32 8.38
N HIS A 50 3.80 11.64 7.29
CA HIS A 50 2.42 12.12 7.35
C HIS A 50 1.65 11.60 6.13
N PRO A 51 0.36 11.24 6.25
CA PRO A 51 -0.46 10.76 5.13
C PRO A 51 -0.47 11.71 3.92
N ASP A 52 -0.34 13.01 4.15
CA ASP A 52 -0.31 14.01 3.08
C ASP A 52 0.92 13.91 2.18
N ALA A 53 2.03 13.33 2.67
CA ALA A 53 3.24 13.13 1.87
C ALA A 53 3.01 12.20 0.67
N LEU A 54 1.96 11.36 0.73
CA LEU A 54 1.59 10.41 -0.30
C LEU A 54 0.54 10.95 -1.28
N ARG A 55 0.09 12.21 -1.11
CA ARG A 55 -0.93 12.78 -2.00
C ARG A 55 -0.35 13.15 -3.36
N ASP A 56 0.87 13.65 -3.43
CA ASP A 56 1.39 14.18 -4.70
C ASP A 56 2.35 13.22 -5.41
N ILE A 57 2.52 12.00 -4.88
CA ILE A 57 3.36 10.98 -5.50
C ILE A 57 2.60 10.23 -6.60
N ALA A 58 3.33 9.90 -7.67
CA ALA A 58 2.86 8.95 -8.68
C ALA A 58 2.53 7.60 -8.03
N GLY A 59 1.51 6.92 -8.55
CA GLY A 59 1.09 5.61 -8.07
C GLY A 59 2.21 4.56 -8.08
N PRO A 60 2.00 3.39 -7.46
CA PRO A 60 3.01 2.34 -7.36
C PRO A 60 3.52 1.86 -8.73
N PRO A 61 4.76 1.33 -8.80
CA PRO A 61 5.46 1.05 -10.04
C PRO A 61 4.72 0.09 -11.00
N ALA A 62 4.98 0.32 -12.29
CA ALA A 62 4.20 -0.07 -13.46
C ALA A 62 3.73 -1.55 -13.57
N GLY A 63 2.60 -1.71 -14.26
CA GLY A 63 2.00 -3.01 -14.60
C GLY A 63 0.56 -3.17 -14.14
N THR A 64 0.00 -2.20 -13.42
CA THR A 64 -1.31 -2.35 -12.79
C THR A 64 -2.40 -1.47 -13.39
N ASP A 65 -3.59 -2.07 -13.53
CA ASP A 65 -4.87 -1.39 -13.69
C ASP A 65 -4.93 -0.08 -12.86
N PRO A 66 -5.23 1.08 -13.49
CA PRO A 66 -5.34 2.37 -12.81
C PRO A 66 -6.22 2.34 -11.56
N TYR A 67 -7.26 1.50 -11.56
CA TYR A 67 -8.12 1.32 -10.39
C TYR A 67 -7.37 0.69 -9.21
N ARG A 68 -6.59 -0.37 -9.45
CA ARG A 68 -5.78 -1.02 -8.40
C ARG A 68 -4.68 -0.09 -7.88
N ALA A 69 -4.05 0.68 -8.76
CA ALA A 69 -3.07 1.69 -8.34
C ALA A 69 -3.69 2.77 -7.44
N HIS A 70 -4.92 3.21 -7.77
CA HIS A 70 -5.66 4.15 -6.93
C HIS A 70 -6.05 3.57 -5.57
N VAL A 71 -6.55 2.32 -5.54
CA VAL A 71 -6.88 1.61 -4.29
C VAL A 71 -5.62 1.42 -3.43
N ALA A 72 -4.50 1.01 -4.03
CA ALA A 72 -3.22 0.87 -3.33
C ALA A 72 -2.83 2.18 -2.64
N ARG A 73 -2.82 3.30 -3.37
CA ARG A 73 -2.51 4.62 -2.81
C ARG A 73 -3.43 4.99 -1.65
N THR A 74 -4.74 4.78 -1.80
CA THR A 74 -5.72 5.10 -0.75
C THR A 74 -5.52 4.24 0.49
N LEU A 75 -5.24 2.94 0.33
CA LEU A 75 -4.95 2.03 1.44
C LEU A 75 -3.64 2.41 2.15
N THR A 76 -2.59 2.80 1.42
CA THR A 76 -1.34 3.28 2.01
C THR A 76 -1.56 4.53 2.86
N ILE A 77 -2.32 5.51 2.36
CA ILE A 77 -2.65 6.72 3.13
C ILE A 77 -3.37 6.38 4.44
N ARG A 78 -4.32 5.43 4.39
CA ARG A 78 -5.04 4.98 5.59
C ARG A 78 -4.12 4.26 6.57
N ALA A 79 -3.24 3.38 6.08
CA ALA A 79 -2.28 2.65 6.90
C ALA A 79 -1.29 3.58 7.59
N VAL A 80 -0.76 4.59 6.88
CA VAL A 80 0.11 5.61 7.48
C VAL A 80 -0.64 6.37 8.57
N ARG A 81 -1.87 6.80 8.30
CA ARG A 81 -2.69 7.52 9.29
C ARG A 81 -2.90 6.71 10.57
N SER A 82 -3.11 5.39 10.47
CA SER A 82 -3.23 4.52 11.64
C SER A 82 -1.93 4.30 12.41
N LEU A 83 -0.76 4.51 11.78
CA LEU A 83 0.54 4.42 12.46
C LEU A 83 0.94 5.72 13.17
N THR A 84 0.43 6.86 12.71
CA THR A 84 0.77 8.20 13.25
C THR A 84 -0.26 8.78 14.21
N THR A 85 -1.36 8.07 14.49
CA THR A 85 -2.36 8.42 15.51
C THR A 85 -2.02 7.72 16.80
#